data_AF-A0A954FPP0-F1
#
_entry.id   AF-A0A954FPP0-F1
#
_cell.length_a   1.000
_cell.length_b   1.000
_cell.length_c   1.000
_cell.angle_alpha   90.00
_cell.angle_beta   90.00
_cell.angle_gamma   90.00
#
_symmetry.space_group_name_H-M   'P 1'
#
loop_
_entity.id
_entity.type
_entity.pdbx_description
1 polymer ?
#
loop_
_entity_poly.entity_id
_entity_poly.type
_entity_poly.pdbx_seq_one_letter_code
_entity_poly.pdbx_strand_id
1 'polypeptide(L)'
;MNYSILHLSDLHRDLTNEIENSALVESISRDMDRIALESPPIPRPTLCIVSGDLVYGVKAGNPNAPDELKRQYEQAEAFLIQISNELFAGDRDRVVILPGNHDVCVNTVLSSCVRIEIPPEPDQRRRLTNELFNPRTDLRWSWTDLCFFRIERRDQYAARLSAFSECYHGFYQGRRTYSLNPASQFDFFEFPSLNLSIATLNSCYENDHFHRAGGFHPTCVSETSRQIRSARHAGRLIAATWHHSLFGGPMQDDYLDADVLQVLIDAGVSLGFHGHQHRSTFVDEFSRVGQLNRKITVFSASTLCAGPTQLTPGEPRGYNLIEIDAANWKGRAHQRRMVNADFTLPIWGPGNFVEVGKSFLEFSICPPPTVRPPGIESRLSVEKAELFLSQKRWDEAILTLRSVPNDSFARVLLAQAIENSNDSKAALDLLWPPLTAKEAIIVGGAILESGNHELAGAFSNLPFIANNEDPSVREIRRRITERRIR
;
A
#
# COMPACT_ATOMS: atom_id res chain seq x y z
N MET A 1 10.31 -18.35 -1.59
CA MET A 1 10.20 -17.26 -2.57
C MET A 1 10.85 -16.06 -1.94
N ASN A 2 11.79 -15.43 -2.65
CA ASN A 2 12.62 -14.38 -2.07
C ASN A 2 12.34 -13.08 -2.82
N TYR A 3 12.15 -12.00 -2.08
CA TYR A 3 11.90 -10.67 -2.61
C TYR A 3 12.43 -9.61 -1.64
N SER A 4 12.55 -8.38 -2.10
CA SER A 4 12.92 -7.25 -1.25
C SER A 4 11.91 -6.10 -1.36
N ILE A 5 11.87 -5.30 -0.29
CA ILE A 5 10.99 -4.15 -0.10
C ILE A 5 11.87 -2.92 0.09
N LEU A 6 11.67 -1.89 -0.73
CA LEU A 6 12.21 -0.57 -0.49
C LEU A 6 11.34 0.13 0.56
N HIS A 7 11.94 0.62 1.65
CA HIS A 7 11.21 1.34 2.69
C HIS A 7 11.76 2.77 2.79
N LEU A 8 10.94 3.72 2.31
CA LEU A 8 11.16 5.15 2.37
C LEU A 8 10.23 5.76 3.42
N SER A 9 10.61 6.93 3.94
CA SER A 9 9.76 7.75 4.80
C SER A 9 10.20 9.21 4.74
N ASP A 10 9.33 10.11 5.21
CA ASP A 10 9.67 11.50 5.48
C ASP A 10 10.25 12.16 4.23
N LEU A 11 9.43 12.17 3.16
CA LEU A 11 9.75 12.79 1.88
C LEU A 11 9.71 14.31 1.95
N HIS A 12 9.18 14.87 3.04
CA HIS A 12 9.10 16.30 3.25
C HIS A 12 10.44 16.99 2.96
N ARG A 13 10.47 17.73 1.85
CA ARG A 13 11.69 18.40 1.41
C ARG A 13 11.94 19.62 2.28
N ASP A 14 13.20 19.88 2.56
CA ASP A 14 13.63 21.14 3.15
C ASP A 14 13.30 22.29 2.20
N LEU A 15 12.36 23.15 2.58
CA LEU A 15 11.92 24.29 1.78
C LEU A 15 13.03 25.33 1.51
N THR A 16 14.14 25.27 2.26
CA THR A 16 15.30 26.16 2.06
C THR A 16 16.36 25.59 1.12
N ASN A 17 16.33 24.27 0.90
CA ASN A 17 17.27 23.55 0.05
C ASN A 17 16.60 22.31 -0.54
N GLU A 18 15.57 22.55 -1.36
CA GLU A 18 14.75 21.48 -1.92
C GLU A 18 15.58 20.63 -2.89
N ILE A 19 15.59 19.32 -2.65
CA ILE A 19 16.21 18.38 -3.57
C ILE A 19 15.27 18.12 -4.77
N GLU A 20 15.81 18.26 -5.98
CA GLU A 20 15.09 17.96 -7.21
C GLU A 20 14.77 16.46 -7.35
N ASN A 21 13.59 16.16 -7.90
CA ASN A 21 13.13 14.78 -8.07
C ASN A 21 14.06 13.96 -8.95
N SER A 22 14.56 14.54 -10.04
CA SER A 22 15.48 13.87 -10.96
C SER A 22 16.78 13.45 -10.27
N ALA A 23 17.37 14.36 -9.49
CA ALA A 23 18.58 14.08 -8.72
C ALA A 23 18.37 12.97 -7.68
N LEU A 24 17.24 13.02 -6.96
CA LEU A 24 16.91 12.03 -5.96
C LEU A 24 16.64 10.64 -6.57
N VAL A 25 15.84 10.56 -7.63
CA VAL A 25 15.54 9.28 -8.32
C VAL A 25 16.81 8.67 -8.91
N GLU A 26 17.61 9.46 -9.61
CA GLU A 26 18.89 9.01 -10.18
C GLU A 26 19.85 8.54 -9.09
N SER A 27 19.89 9.22 -7.93
CA SER A 27 20.72 8.77 -6.81
C SER A 27 20.30 7.39 -6.28
N ILE A 28 19.01 7.14 -6.16
CA ILE A 28 18.46 5.85 -5.70
C ILE A 28 18.74 4.77 -6.75
N SER A 29 18.50 5.05 -8.04
CA SER A 29 18.75 4.10 -9.14
C SER A 29 20.23 3.66 -9.18
N ARG A 30 21.16 4.62 -9.07
CA ARG A 30 22.61 4.33 -8.98
C ARG A 30 22.96 3.48 -7.76
N ASP A 31 22.28 3.66 -6.64
CA ASP A 31 22.50 2.78 -5.47
C ASP A 31 21.89 1.39 -5.70
N MET A 32 20.76 1.27 -6.39
CA MET A 32 20.19 -0.03 -6.79
C MET A 32 21.14 -0.84 -7.68
N ASP A 33 21.91 -0.17 -8.55
CA ASP A 33 22.98 -0.81 -9.32
C ASP A 33 24.14 -1.25 -8.43
N ARG A 34 24.51 -0.41 -7.45
CA ARG A 34 25.63 -0.70 -6.55
C ARG A 34 25.36 -1.88 -5.63
N ILE A 35 24.17 -1.93 -5.02
CA ILE A 35 23.81 -3.01 -4.09
C ILE A 35 23.75 -4.38 -4.77
N ALA A 36 23.47 -4.42 -6.08
CA ALA A 36 23.50 -5.65 -6.86
C ALA A 36 24.92 -6.21 -7.05
N LEU A 37 25.94 -5.37 -6.84
CA LEU A 37 27.36 -5.72 -6.91
C LEU A 37 27.98 -5.93 -5.51
N GLU A 38 27.24 -5.71 -4.43
CA GLU A 38 27.71 -5.95 -3.06
C GLU A 38 27.89 -7.47 -2.80
N SER A 39 28.61 -7.81 -1.74
CA SER A 39 28.84 -9.20 -1.33
C SER A 39 28.37 -9.41 0.11
N PRO A 40 27.27 -10.13 0.34
CA PRO A 40 26.38 -10.73 -0.67
C PRO A 40 25.55 -9.67 -1.42
N PRO A 41 25.11 -9.96 -2.66
CA PRO A 41 24.30 -9.02 -3.43
C PRO A 41 22.92 -8.86 -2.78
N ILE A 42 22.42 -7.63 -2.77
CA ILE A 42 21.09 -7.30 -2.25
C ILE A 42 20.11 -7.32 -3.44
N PRO A 43 19.02 -8.12 -3.40
CA PRO A 43 18.03 -8.14 -4.45
C PRO A 43 17.40 -6.76 -4.68
N ARG A 44 17.21 -6.39 -5.95
CA ARG A 44 16.43 -5.19 -6.29
C ARG A 44 14.99 -5.29 -5.74
N PRO A 45 14.44 -4.18 -5.22
CA PRO A 45 13.12 -4.17 -4.62
C PRO A 45 12.02 -4.56 -5.62
N THR A 46 11.04 -5.31 -5.13
CA THR A 46 9.85 -5.70 -5.90
C THR A 46 8.60 -4.90 -5.51
N LEU A 47 8.71 -4.08 -4.47
CA LEU A 47 7.72 -3.11 -4.02
C LEU A 47 8.40 -2.03 -3.16
N CYS A 48 7.71 -0.92 -2.96
CA CYS A 48 8.11 0.20 -2.13
C CYS A 48 7.02 0.51 -1.10
N ILE A 49 7.42 0.83 0.12
CA ILE A 49 6.57 1.39 1.17
C ILE A 49 7.08 2.79 1.47
N VAL A 50 6.21 3.78 1.43
CA VAL A 50 6.45 5.16 1.85
C VAL A 50 5.61 5.42 3.10
N SER A 51 6.24 5.39 4.28
CA SER A 51 5.56 5.34 5.57
C SER A 51 5.21 6.73 6.15
N GLY A 52 4.73 7.64 5.30
CA GLY A 52 4.19 8.94 5.72
C GLY A 52 5.08 10.14 5.44
N ASP A 53 4.54 11.32 5.79
CA ASP A 53 5.15 12.63 5.63
C ASP A 53 5.60 12.90 4.20
N LEU A 54 4.63 12.90 3.28
CA LEU A 54 4.90 13.13 1.85
C LEU A 54 5.30 14.58 1.56
N VAL A 55 4.83 15.51 2.38
CA VAL A 55 5.04 16.96 2.24
C VAL A 55 5.55 17.57 3.54
N TYR A 56 6.17 18.75 3.46
CA TYR A 56 6.59 19.50 4.64
C TYR A 56 5.41 20.11 5.40
N GLY A 57 4.32 20.35 4.68
CA GLY A 57 3.16 21.06 5.20
C GLY A 57 3.37 22.57 5.15
N VAL A 58 2.30 23.31 5.47
CA VAL A 58 2.33 24.78 5.45
C VAL A 58 1.96 25.33 6.80
N LYS A 59 2.82 26.21 7.32
CA LYS A 59 2.63 26.88 8.60
C LYS A 59 1.34 27.71 8.63
N ALA A 60 0.82 27.89 9.83
CA ALA A 60 -0.32 28.75 10.11
C ALA A 60 -0.06 30.19 9.62
N GLY A 61 -1.08 30.80 9.02
CA GLY A 61 -1.04 32.22 8.63
C GLY A 61 -0.26 32.52 7.36
N ASN A 62 0.22 31.51 6.62
CA ASN A 62 0.77 31.72 5.28
C ASN A 62 -0.38 32.13 4.31
N PRO A 63 -0.31 33.31 3.67
CA PRO A 63 -1.38 33.80 2.78
C PRO A 63 -1.57 32.93 1.53
N ASN A 64 -0.53 32.20 1.10
CA ASN A 64 -0.54 31.32 -0.06
C ASN A 64 -0.60 29.84 0.36
N ALA A 65 -1.13 29.53 1.55
CA ALA A 65 -1.13 28.18 2.08
C ALA A 65 -1.74 27.11 1.15
N PRO A 66 -2.87 27.36 0.45
CA PRO A 66 -3.44 26.38 -0.48
C PRO A 66 -2.50 26.07 -1.65
N ASP A 67 -1.95 27.09 -2.29
CA ASP A 67 -1.08 26.94 -3.46
C ASP A 67 0.25 26.27 -3.11
N GLU A 68 0.83 26.63 -1.96
CA GLU A 68 2.08 26.03 -1.50
C GLU A 68 1.90 24.57 -1.09
N LEU A 69 0.80 24.23 -0.41
CA LEU A 69 0.51 22.84 -0.07
C LEU A 69 0.30 22.01 -1.33
N LYS A 70 -0.42 22.56 -2.32
CA LYS A 70 -0.63 21.92 -3.61
C LYS A 70 0.70 21.67 -4.35
N ARG A 71 1.58 22.68 -4.42
CA ARG A 71 2.92 22.55 -5.02
C ARG A 71 3.73 21.42 -4.39
N GLN A 72 3.73 21.33 -3.05
CA GLN A 72 4.44 20.27 -2.34
C GLN A 72 3.88 18.87 -2.67
N TYR A 73 2.55 18.72 -2.75
CA TYR A 73 1.94 17.45 -3.14
C TYR A 73 2.19 17.10 -4.61
N GLU A 74 2.15 18.06 -5.53
CA GLU A 74 2.50 17.84 -6.94
C GLU A 74 3.95 17.35 -7.08
N GLN A 75 4.87 17.92 -6.30
CA GLN A 75 6.27 17.51 -6.26
C GLN A 75 6.43 16.09 -5.67
N ALA A 76 5.71 15.76 -4.59
CA ALA A 76 5.71 14.43 -3.98
C ALA A 76 5.12 13.38 -4.93
N GLU A 77 3.98 13.66 -5.55
CA GLU A 77 3.32 12.77 -6.51
C GLU A 77 4.23 12.52 -7.73
N ALA A 78 4.84 13.56 -8.28
CA ALA A 78 5.79 13.42 -9.39
C ALA A 78 6.99 12.55 -9.03
N PHE A 79 7.50 12.63 -7.80
CA PHE A 79 8.57 11.77 -7.30
C PHE A 79 8.12 10.30 -7.22
N LEU A 80 6.96 10.03 -6.61
CA LEU A 80 6.40 8.69 -6.48
C LEU A 80 6.16 8.06 -7.87
N ILE A 81 5.70 8.87 -8.83
CA ILE A 81 5.53 8.47 -10.22
C ILE A 81 6.87 8.07 -10.85
N GLN A 82 7.92 8.86 -10.65
CA GLN A 82 9.25 8.55 -11.20
C GLN A 82 9.84 7.30 -10.56
N ILE A 83 9.72 7.12 -9.23
CA ILE A 83 10.14 5.90 -8.53
C ILE A 83 9.42 4.66 -9.08
N SER A 84 8.11 4.75 -9.30
CA SER A 84 7.35 3.64 -9.84
C SER A 84 7.70 3.34 -11.30
N ASN A 85 7.99 4.35 -12.11
CA ASN A 85 8.48 4.14 -13.48
C ASN A 85 9.86 3.45 -13.48
N GLU A 86 10.79 3.96 -12.68
CA GLU A 86 12.19 3.53 -12.64
C GLU A 86 12.36 2.13 -12.04
N LEU A 87 11.67 1.82 -10.93
CA LEU A 87 11.88 0.58 -10.19
C LEU A 87 10.81 -0.48 -10.45
N PHE A 88 9.62 -0.09 -10.91
CA PHE A 88 8.44 -0.97 -10.97
C PHE A 88 7.70 -0.92 -12.31
N ALA A 89 8.39 -0.53 -13.39
CA ALA A 89 7.83 -0.48 -14.75
C ALA A 89 6.52 0.34 -14.86
N GLY A 90 6.37 1.36 -14.01
CA GLY A 90 5.21 2.24 -13.97
C GLY A 90 4.02 1.71 -13.18
N ASP A 91 4.13 0.51 -12.57
CA ASP A 91 3.07 -0.05 -11.73
C ASP A 91 2.96 0.74 -10.41
N ARG A 92 1.89 1.52 -10.26
CA ARG A 92 1.65 2.33 -9.06
C ARG A 92 1.25 1.48 -7.86
N ASP A 93 0.65 0.30 -8.05
CA ASP A 93 0.25 -0.57 -6.93
C ASP A 93 1.45 -1.17 -6.20
N ARG A 94 2.64 -1.12 -6.82
CA ARG A 94 3.91 -1.54 -6.23
C ARG A 94 4.45 -0.54 -5.22
N VAL A 95 3.91 0.67 -5.17
CA VAL A 95 4.28 1.71 -4.20
C VAL A 95 3.11 1.89 -3.25
N VAL A 96 3.31 1.55 -1.98
CA VAL A 96 2.35 1.70 -0.90
C VAL A 96 2.61 3.03 -0.21
N ILE A 97 1.62 3.92 -0.17
CA ILE A 97 1.71 5.21 0.52
C ILE A 97 0.64 5.35 1.60
N LEU A 98 0.95 6.12 2.63
CA LEU A 98 0.05 6.51 3.72
C LEU A 98 0.42 7.91 4.22
N PRO A 99 -0.46 8.61 4.97
CA PRO A 99 -0.14 9.96 5.46
C PRO A 99 0.65 9.93 6.76
N GLY A 100 1.49 10.95 6.97
CA GLY A 100 2.09 11.27 8.25
C GLY A 100 1.56 12.56 8.88
N ASN A 101 2.15 13.00 9.99
CA ASN A 101 1.67 14.18 10.72
C ASN A 101 1.89 15.49 9.94
N HIS A 102 2.89 15.56 9.05
CA HIS A 102 3.09 16.72 8.18
C HIS A 102 2.08 16.79 7.02
N ASP A 103 1.42 15.67 6.69
CA ASP A 103 0.30 15.65 5.74
C ASP A 103 -0.99 16.25 6.33
N VAL A 104 -1.05 16.45 7.66
CA VAL A 104 -2.18 17.11 8.33
C VAL A 104 -2.13 18.62 8.06
N CYS A 105 -3.13 19.14 7.37
CA CYS A 105 -3.22 20.56 7.04
C CYS A 105 -3.51 21.43 8.28
N VAL A 106 -2.46 22.08 8.82
CA VAL A 106 -2.54 22.98 9.99
C VAL A 106 -3.58 24.10 9.80
N ASN A 107 -3.64 24.71 8.61
CA ASN A 107 -4.60 25.77 8.32
C ASN A 107 -6.06 25.29 8.36
N THR A 108 -6.31 24.06 7.90
CA THR A 108 -7.64 23.43 8.00
C THR A 108 -8.00 23.17 9.47
N VAL A 109 -7.07 22.64 10.27
CA VAL A 109 -7.27 22.45 11.71
C VAL A 109 -7.61 23.76 12.40
N LEU A 110 -6.79 24.80 12.22
CA LEU A 110 -7.03 26.12 12.83
C LEU A 110 -8.36 26.71 12.39
N SER A 111 -8.70 26.59 11.10
CA SER A 111 -9.99 27.05 10.60
C SER A 111 -11.15 26.29 11.23
N SER A 112 -10.99 25.04 11.66
CA SER A 112 -12.06 24.28 12.32
C SER A 112 -12.25 24.62 13.80
N CYS A 113 -11.31 25.38 14.38
CA CYS A 113 -11.24 25.65 15.81
C CYS A 113 -11.69 27.06 16.19
N VAL A 114 -12.10 27.21 17.44
CA VAL A 114 -12.30 28.49 18.13
C VAL A 114 -11.31 28.60 19.28
N ARG A 115 -10.65 29.76 19.37
CA ARG A 115 -9.72 30.09 20.46
C ARG A 115 -10.50 30.44 21.73
N ILE A 116 -10.07 29.91 22.86
CA ILE A 116 -10.65 30.10 24.19
C ILE A 116 -9.52 30.60 25.11
N GLU A 117 -9.59 31.88 25.50
CA GLU A 117 -8.68 32.46 26.48
C GLU A 117 -8.83 31.79 27.84
N ILE A 118 -7.77 31.81 28.65
CA ILE A 118 -7.81 31.27 30.01
C ILE A 118 -8.83 32.07 30.84
N PRO A 119 -9.89 31.44 31.38
CA PRO A 119 -10.86 32.15 32.20
C PRO A 119 -10.24 32.67 33.52
N PRO A 120 -10.63 33.86 33.98
CA PRO A 120 -10.17 34.38 35.28
C PRO A 120 -10.75 33.59 36.46
N GLU A 121 -11.91 32.95 36.30
CA GLU A 121 -12.56 32.15 37.34
C GLU A 121 -11.89 30.77 37.53
N PRO A 122 -11.43 30.41 38.75
CA PRO A 122 -10.79 29.12 39.01
C PRO A 122 -11.62 27.89 38.64
N ASP A 123 -12.94 27.94 38.84
CA ASP A 123 -13.83 26.81 38.55
C ASP A 123 -14.03 26.58 37.05
N GLN A 124 -13.96 27.64 36.25
CA GLN A 124 -13.99 27.50 34.79
C GLN A 124 -12.68 26.92 34.27
N ARG A 125 -11.53 27.39 34.78
CA ARG A 125 -10.23 26.79 34.46
C ARG A 125 -10.19 25.29 34.79
N ARG A 126 -10.63 24.90 35.99
CA ARG A 126 -10.67 23.50 36.41
C ARG A 126 -11.53 22.65 35.47
N ARG A 127 -12.68 23.17 35.01
CA ARG A 127 -13.55 22.48 34.05
C ARG A 127 -12.85 22.23 32.72
N LEU A 128 -12.21 23.26 32.14
CA LEU A 128 -11.47 23.11 30.88
C LEU A 128 -10.28 22.15 31.02
N THR A 129 -9.53 22.23 32.13
CA THR A 129 -8.45 21.28 32.41
C THR A 129 -8.95 19.84 32.50
N ASN A 130 -10.04 19.59 33.23
CA ASN A 130 -10.62 18.24 33.32
C ASN A 130 -11.09 17.75 31.94
N GLU A 131 -11.71 18.63 31.14
CA GLU A 131 -12.15 18.30 29.78
C GLU A 131 -11.00 18.00 28.83
N LEU A 132 -9.85 18.69 28.94
CA LEU A 132 -8.67 18.45 28.11
C LEU A 132 -8.16 17.00 28.23
N PHE A 133 -8.30 16.38 29.40
CA PHE A 133 -7.86 15.01 29.63
C PHE A 133 -8.95 13.95 29.42
N ASN A 134 -10.16 14.37 29.00
CA ASN A 134 -11.19 13.40 28.63
C ASN A 134 -10.81 12.69 27.32
N PRO A 135 -11.09 11.39 27.19
CA PRO A 135 -10.94 10.68 25.92
C PRO A 135 -11.76 11.36 24.80
N ARG A 136 -11.16 11.52 23.61
CA ARG A 136 -11.79 12.10 22.41
C ARG A 136 -12.29 13.53 22.59
N THR A 137 -11.65 14.29 23.46
CA THR A 137 -11.97 15.70 23.67
C THR A 137 -11.79 16.52 22.39
N ASP A 138 -12.67 17.51 22.20
CA ASP A 138 -12.53 18.54 21.18
C ASP A 138 -11.60 19.68 21.60
N LEU A 139 -11.18 19.67 22.87
CA LEU A 139 -10.30 20.67 23.41
C LEU A 139 -8.84 20.37 23.04
N ARG A 140 -8.10 21.42 22.77
CA ARG A 140 -6.68 21.45 22.44
C ARG A 140 -6.02 22.51 23.28
N TRP A 141 -4.74 22.32 23.58
CA TRP A 141 -3.95 23.27 24.35
C TRP A 141 -2.78 23.79 23.51
N SER A 142 -2.67 25.11 23.39
CA SER A 142 -1.51 25.74 22.76
C SER A 142 -0.51 26.15 23.83
N TRP A 143 0.64 25.49 23.85
CA TRP A 143 1.76 25.89 24.72
C TRP A 143 2.38 27.23 24.32
N THR A 144 2.29 27.60 23.04
CA THR A 144 2.81 28.86 22.52
C THR A 144 1.92 30.04 22.89
N ASP A 145 0.61 29.90 22.70
CA ASP A 145 -0.35 30.97 22.98
C ASP A 145 -0.85 30.98 24.43
N LEU A 146 -0.57 29.90 25.18
CA LEU A 146 -1.07 29.66 26.53
C LEU A 146 -2.59 29.80 26.61
N CYS A 147 -3.30 29.18 25.67
CA CYS A 147 -4.75 29.19 25.62
C CYS A 147 -5.31 27.87 25.08
N PHE A 148 -6.62 27.70 25.22
CA PHE A 148 -7.31 26.53 24.68
C PHE A 148 -7.80 26.82 23.26
N PHE A 149 -7.92 25.77 22.47
CA PHE A 149 -8.64 25.77 21.21
C PHE A 149 -9.70 24.66 21.27
N ARG A 150 -10.88 24.91 20.70
CA ARG A 150 -11.95 23.91 20.61
C ARG A 150 -12.29 23.66 19.16
N ILE A 151 -12.29 22.40 18.75
CA ILE A 151 -12.81 21.99 17.45
C ILE A 151 -14.33 22.13 17.50
N GLU A 152 -14.89 23.11 16.80
CA GLU A 152 -16.34 23.31 16.70
C GLU A 152 -16.90 22.76 15.39
N ARG A 153 -16.08 22.78 14.34
CA ARG A 153 -16.47 22.35 12.99
C ARG A 153 -15.84 21.01 12.65
N ARG A 154 -16.40 19.93 13.21
CA ARG A 154 -15.90 18.54 13.05
C ARG A 154 -15.76 18.11 11.58
N ASP A 155 -16.69 18.50 10.71
CA ASP A 155 -16.60 18.16 9.28
C ASP A 155 -15.38 18.81 8.61
N GLN A 156 -15.07 20.06 8.96
CA GLN A 156 -13.86 20.74 8.46
C GLN A 156 -12.59 20.13 9.07
N TYR A 157 -12.62 19.79 10.35
CA TYR A 157 -11.50 19.10 11.00
C TYR A 157 -11.22 17.72 10.36
N ALA A 158 -12.25 16.99 9.95
CA ALA A 158 -12.10 15.72 9.22
C ALA A 158 -11.44 15.91 7.84
N ALA A 159 -11.65 17.07 7.21
CA ALA A 159 -11.03 17.45 5.94
C ALA A 159 -9.54 17.84 6.04
N ARG A 160 -8.90 17.75 7.22
CA ARG A 160 -7.48 18.11 7.39
C ARG A 160 -6.51 17.25 6.55
N LEU A 161 -6.96 16.11 6.03
CA LEU A 161 -6.22 15.21 5.14
C LEU A 161 -6.71 15.27 3.68
N SER A 162 -7.52 16.26 3.29
CA SER A 162 -8.07 16.35 1.92
C SER A 162 -6.99 16.41 0.85
N ALA A 163 -5.91 17.18 1.06
CA ALA A 163 -4.83 17.28 0.10
C ALA A 163 -4.09 15.93 -0.10
N PHE A 164 -3.84 15.20 0.99
CA PHE A 164 -3.35 13.81 0.90
C PHE A 164 -4.32 12.92 0.14
N SER A 165 -5.62 13.02 0.43
CA SER A 165 -6.65 12.22 -0.25
C SER A 165 -6.69 12.47 -1.77
N GLU A 166 -6.52 13.71 -2.19
CA GLU A 166 -6.43 14.09 -3.60
C GLU A 166 -5.15 13.53 -4.25
N CYS A 167 -3.99 13.71 -3.60
CA CYS A 167 -2.72 13.13 -4.05
C CYS A 167 -2.79 11.61 -4.17
N TYR A 168 -3.39 10.93 -3.19
CA TYR A 168 -3.59 9.49 -3.18
C TYR A 168 -4.45 9.04 -4.37
N HIS A 169 -5.56 9.72 -4.64
CA HIS A 169 -6.40 9.44 -5.79
C HIS A 169 -5.66 9.67 -7.12
N GLY A 170 -4.93 10.79 -7.25
CA GLY A 170 -4.13 11.13 -8.42
C GLY A 170 -3.05 10.10 -8.72
N PHE A 171 -2.24 9.77 -7.71
CA PHE A 171 -1.13 8.83 -7.82
C PHE A 171 -1.58 7.44 -8.30
N TYR A 172 -2.68 6.92 -7.75
CA TYR A 172 -3.26 5.64 -8.16
C TYR A 172 -4.18 5.74 -9.39
N GLN A 173 -4.25 6.90 -10.04
CA GLN A 173 -5.03 7.14 -11.26
C GLN A 173 -6.51 6.79 -11.08
N GLY A 174 -7.05 7.13 -9.91
CA GLY A 174 -8.42 6.86 -9.51
C GLY A 174 -8.77 5.41 -9.20
N ARG A 175 -7.81 4.49 -9.29
CA ARG A 175 -8.02 3.06 -8.94
C ARG A 175 -8.12 2.84 -7.44
N ARG A 176 -7.65 3.80 -6.64
CA ARG A 176 -7.79 3.82 -5.18
C ARG A 176 -8.24 5.21 -4.73
N THR A 177 -8.92 5.24 -3.59
CA THR A 177 -9.41 6.46 -2.95
C THR A 177 -9.12 6.40 -1.47
N TYR A 178 -8.79 7.55 -0.88
CA TYR A 178 -8.60 7.66 0.56
C TYR A 178 -9.84 8.28 1.20
N SER A 179 -10.34 7.69 2.29
CA SER A 179 -11.52 8.20 2.98
C SER A 179 -11.15 9.30 3.98
N LEU A 180 -11.92 10.39 4.00
CA LEU A 180 -11.84 11.41 5.05
C LEU A 180 -12.60 11.03 6.32
N ASN A 181 -13.47 10.02 6.26
CA ASN A 181 -14.08 9.44 7.46
C ASN A 181 -13.00 8.66 8.25
N PRO A 182 -12.68 9.05 9.50
CA PRO A 182 -11.63 8.40 10.30
C PRO A 182 -11.83 6.90 10.50
N ALA A 183 -13.07 6.41 10.55
CA ALA A 183 -13.38 4.99 10.73
C ALA A 183 -13.04 4.13 9.50
N SER A 184 -12.68 4.75 8.37
CA SER A 184 -12.35 4.10 7.11
C SER A 184 -10.95 4.48 6.61
N GLN A 185 -10.07 4.98 7.48
CA GLN A 185 -8.70 5.39 7.15
C GLN A 185 -7.70 4.23 7.28
N PHE A 186 -7.96 3.17 6.52
CA PHE A 186 -7.07 2.03 6.35
C PHE A 186 -7.25 1.47 4.93
N ASP A 187 -6.24 0.79 4.40
CA ASP A 187 -6.33 0.11 3.10
C ASP A 187 -5.49 -1.18 3.08
N PHE A 188 -5.75 -2.06 2.12
CA PHE A 188 -4.97 -3.26 1.85
C PHE A 188 -4.35 -3.25 0.46
N PHE A 189 -3.05 -3.51 0.45
CA PHE A 189 -2.28 -3.77 -0.76
C PHE A 189 -1.98 -5.26 -0.82
N GLU A 190 -2.39 -5.89 -1.92
CA GLU A 190 -2.25 -7.32 -2.09
C GLU A 190 -1.24 -7.64 -3.18
N PHE A 191 -0.29 -8.50 -2.84
CA PHE A 191 0.73 -8.98 -3.77
C PHE A 191 0.67 -10.50 -3.82
N PRO A 192 -0.32 -11.10 -4.52
CA PRO A 192 -0.48 -12.56 -4.58
C PRO A 192 0.78 -13.26 -5.07
N SER A 193 1.47 -12.67 -6.06
CA SER A 193 2.73 -13.21 -6.59
C SER A 193 3.87 -13.25 -5.58
N LEU A 194 3.75 -12.56 -4.44
CA LEU A 194 4.74 -12.54 -3.35
C LEU A 194 4.22 -13.27 -2.08
N ASN A 195 3.00 -13.82 -2.13
CA ASN A 195 2.27 -14.32 -0.96
C ASN A 195 2.22 -13.30 0.20
N LEU A 196 2.08 -12.00 -0.12
CA LEU A 196 2.15 -10.89 0.82
C LEU A 196 0.87 -10.04 0.76
N SER A 197 0.45 -9.53 1.91
CA SER A 197 -0.52 -8.43 2.00
C SER A 197 -0.02 -7.39 2.98
N ILE A 198 -0.21 -6.11 2.66
CA ILE A 198 0.22 -4.98 3.46
C ILE A 198 -1.01 -4.18 3.85
N ALA A 199 -1.28 -4.06 5.14
CA ALA A 199 -2.29 -3.17 5.68
C ALA A 199 -1.68 -1.79 5.93
N THR A 200 -2.29 -0.73 5.41
CA THR A 200 -1.94 0.65 5.77
C THR A 200 -2.90 1.13 6.86
N LEU A 201 -2.36 1.74 7.91
CA LEU A 201 -3.14 2.28 9.02
C LEU A 201 -2.75 3.75 9.22
N ASN A 202 -3.73 4.65 9.17
CA ASN A 202 -3.49 6.06 9.45
C ASN A 202 -3.22 6.27 10.94
N SER A 203 -1.96 6.52 11.33
CA SER A 203 -1.62 6.87 12.71
C SER A 203 -1.90 8.34 13.06
N CYS A 204 -2.49 9.13 12.16
CA CYS A 204 -2.86 10.52 12.39
C CYS A 204 -4.31 10.68 12.89
N TYR A 205 -4.88 9.67 13.57
CA TYR A 205 -6.21 9.77 14.17
C TYR A 205 -6.19 10.76 15.35
N GLU A 206 -7.01 11.82 15.25
CA GLU A 206 -7.03 12.98 16.17
C GLU A 206 -5.70 13.75 16.30
N ASN A 207 -4.69 13.34 15.54
CA ASN A 207 -3.41 14.02 15.42
C ASN A 207 -3.57 15.37 14.70
N ASP A 208 -2.93 16.38 15.28
CA ASP A 208 -2.78 17.72 14.75
C ASP A 208 -1.65 18.48 15.46
N HIS A 209 -1.40 19.72 15.06
CA HIS A 209 -0.32 20.54 15.62
C HIS A 209 -0.48 20.88 17.12
N PHE A 210 -1.66 20.69 17.73
CA PHE A 210 -1.87 20.82 19.18
C PHE A 210 -1.88 19.46 19.89
N HIS A 211 -2.17 18.37 19.18
CA HIS A 211 -2.20 17.01 19.70
C HIS A 211 -1.34 16.11 18.80
N ARG A 212 -0.05 15.97 19.15
CA ARG A 212 0.94 15.30 18.28
C ARG A 212 1.00 13.78 18.46
N ALA A 213 0.31 13.22 19.45
CA ALA A 213 0.33 11.78 19.65
C ALA A 213 -0.19 11.04 18.41
N GLY A 214 0.43 9.88 18.15
CA GLY A 214 -0.03 8.95 17.13
C GLY A 214 -1.20 8.13 17.67
N GLY A 215 -2.18 7.84 16.82
CA GLY A 215 -3.33 7.03 17.18
C GLY A 215 -3.96 6.34 15.98
N PHE A 216 -4.60 5.19 16.22
CA PHE A 216 -5.46 4.55 15.23
C PHE A 216 -6.92 4.69 15.64
N HIS A 217 -7.79 4.95 14.67
CA HIS A 217 -9.22 4.83 14.93
C HIS A 217 -9.56 3.37 15.31
N PRO A 218 -10.27 3.09 16.41
CA PRO A 218 -10.53 1.72 16.86
C PRO A 218 -11.20 0.83 15.80
N THR A 219 -12.14 1.39 15.03
CA THR A 219 -12.76 0.71 13.90
C THR A 219 -11.72 0.23 12.88
N CYS A 220 -10.75 1.07 12.48
CA CYS A 220 -9.71 0.67 11.53
C CYS A 220 -8.89 -0.53 12.03
N VAL A 221 -8.55 -0.58 13.33
CA VAL A 221 -7.84 -1.71 13.94
C VAL A 221 -8.71 -2.98 13.89
N SER A 222 -9.98 -2.86 14.28
CA SER A 222 -10.92 -4.00 14.29
C SER A 222 -11.23 -4.54 12.89
N GLU A 223 -11.38 -3.64 11.92
CA GLU A 223 -11.67 -3.94 10.51
C GLU A 223 -10.46 -4.57 9.83
N THR A 224 -9.27 -3.99 10.01
CA THR A 224 -8.00 -4.58 9.56
C THR A 224 -7.84 -6.00 10.12
N SER A 225 -8.07 -6.17 11.42
CA SER A 225 -7.99 -7.49 12.06
C SER A 225 -9.00 -8.48 11.48
N ARG A 226 -10.22 -8.04 11.18
CA ARG A 226 -11.25 -8.87 10.55
C ARG A 226 -10.85 -9.27 9.13
N GLN A 227 -10.33 -8.33 8.33
CA GLN A 227 -9.89 -8.62 6.97
C GLN A 227 -8.71 -9.59 6.95
N ILE A 228 -7.71 -9.42 7.81
CA ILE A 228 -6.58 -10.35 7.93
C ILE A 228 -7.04 -11.78 8.20
N ARG A 229 -8.07 -11.96 9.04
CA ARG A 229 -8.63 -13.29 9.36
C ARG A 229 -9.55 -13.86 8.29
N SER A 230 -9.87 -13.12 7.23
CA SER A 230 -10.72 -13.60 6.15
C SER A 230 -10.01 -14.66 5.29
N ALA A 231 -10.79 -15.49 4.61
CA ALA A 231 -10.27 -16.54 3.73
C ALA A 231 -9.35 -15.99 2.61
N ARG A 232 -9.54 -14.73 2.20
CA ARG A 232 -8.73 -14.03 1.20
C ARG A 232 -7.25 -13.95 1.60
N HIS A 233 -6.98 -13.71 2.88
CA HIS A 233 -5.63 -13.52 3.41
C HIS A 233 -5.05 -14.77 4.10
N ALA A 234 -5.83 -15.84 4.24
CA ALA A 234 -5.38 -17.08 4.85
C ALA A 234 -4.07 -17.59 4.20
N GLY A 235 -3.05 -17.81 5.03
CA GLY A 235 -1.73 -18.32 4.59
C GLY A 235 -0.83 -17.32 3.87
N ARG A 236 -1.21 -16.04 3.78
CA ARG A 236 -0.34 -14.97 3.29
C ARG A 236 0.48 -14.38 4.44
N LEU A 237 1.70 -13.96 4.15
CA LEU A 237 2.46 -13.09 5.04
C LEU A 237 1.73 -11.74 5.15
N ILE A 238 1.56 -11.24 6.36
CA ILE A 238 0.87 -9.98 6.63
C ILE A 238 1.87 -8.98 7.20
N ALA A 239 1.99 -7.84 6.53
CA ALA A 239 2.67 -6.66 7.03
C ALA A 239 1.65 -5.56 7.37
N ALA A 240 2.02 -4.68 8.28
CA ALA A 240 1.31 -3.43 8.55
C ALA A 240 2.26 -2.25 8.42
N THR A 241 1.75 -1.10 7.99
CA THR A 241 2.53 0.14 7.93
C THR A 241 1.71 1.33 8.41
N TRP A 242 2.39 2.24 9.10
CA TRP A 242 1.87 3.46 9.72
C TRP A 242 3.00 4.49 9.81
N HIS A 243 2.74 5.71 10.27
CA HIS A 243 3.76 6.76 10.30
C HIS A 243 4.48 6.91 11.65
N HIS A 244 3.74 7.33 12.70
CA HIS A 244 4.29 7.58 14.04
C HIS A 244 5.10 6.42 14.63
N SER A 245 6.17 6.75 15.34
CA SER A 245 7.00 5.77 16.06
C SER A 245 6.29 5.13 17.25
N LEU A 246 6.80 4.00 17.74
CA LEU A 246 6.21 3.25 18.88
C LEU A 246 6.70 3.71 20.26
N PHE A 247 7.81 4.45 20.29
CA PHE A 247 8.48 4.82 21.53
C PHE A 247 8.93 6.28 21.45
N GLY A 248 8.77 7.02 22.54
CA GLY A 248 9.31 8.35 22.69
C GLY A 248 10.18 8.45 23.94
N GLY A 249 11.01 9.49 23.98
CA GLY A 249 11.67 9.90 25.21
C GLY A 249 10.66 10.32 26.29
N PRO A 250 11.06 10.36 27.57
CA PRO A 250 10.12 10.61 28.68
C PRO A 250 9.34 11.93 28.61
N MET A 251 9.88 12.93 27.92
CA MET A 251 9.28 14.26 27.75
C MET A 251 8.59 14.44 26.39
N GLN A 252 8.55 13.38 25.56
CA GLN A 252 7.89 13.40 24.27
C GLN A 252 6.47 12.85 24.40
N ASP A 253 5.60 13.30 23.52
CA ASP A 253 4.20 12.87 23.40
C ASP A 253 3.83 12.56 21.95
N ASP A 254 4.83 12.48 21.07
CA ASP A 254 4.71 12.35 19.61
C ASP A 254 5.05 10.91 19.17
N TYR A 255 4.29 9.96 19.71
CA TYR A 255 4.41 8.53 19.39
C TYR A 255 3.07 7.83 19.49
N LEU A 256 3.00 6.64 18.89
CA LEU A 256 1.87 5.72 18.93
C LEU A 256 1.99 4.80 20.16
N ASP A 257 0.87 4.56 20.83
CA ASP A 257 0.80 3.55 21.90
C ASP A 257 1.12 2.15 21.37
N ALA A 258 2.24 1.58 21.85
CA ALA A 258 2.72 0.26 21.45
C ALA A 258 1.77 -0.89 21.81
N ASP A 259 0.84 -0.70 22.77
CA ASP A 259 -0.12 -1.74 23.14
C ASP A 259 -1.07 -2.09 21.98
N VAL A 260 -1.26 -1.18 21.02
CA VAL A 260 -2.04 -1.47 19.81
C VAL A 260 -1.44 -2.59 18.96
N LEU A 261 -0.12 -2.78 19.05
CA LEU A 261 0.56 -3.87 18.34
C LEU A 261 0.14 -5.24 18.85
N GLN A 262 -0.29 -5.37 20.11
CA GLN A 262 -0.76 -6.65 20.65
C GLN A 262 -1.97 -7.16 19.85
N VAL A 263 -2.86 -6.26 19.43
CA VAL A 263 -4.00 -6.60 18.57
C VAL A 263 -3.56 -7.00 17.17
N LEU A 264 -2.56 -6.32 16.60
CA LEU A 264 -2.03 -6.65 15.27
C LEU A 264 -1.28 -7.99 15.26
N ILE A 265 -0.48 -8.27 16.29
CA ILE A 265 0.26 -9.53 16.46
C ILE A 265 -0.74 -10.70 16.57
N ASP A 266 -1.78 -10.55 17.39
CA ASP A 266 -2.86 -11.54 17.54
C ASP A 266 -3.63 -11.75 16.23
N ALA A 267 -3.93 -10.66 15.50
CA ALA A 267 -4.60 -10.74 14.21
C ALA A 267 -3.80 -11.50 13.14
N GLY A 268 -2.48 -11.57 13.26
CA GLY A 268 -1.62 -12.34 12.36
C GLY A 268 -0.53 -11.52 11.66
N VAL A 269 -0.34 -10.25 12.01
CA VAL A 269 0.72 -9.40 11.45
C VAL A 269 2.08 -9.88 11.92
N SER A 270 3.05 -9.91 11.01
CA SER A 270 4.42 -10.38 11.27
C SER A 270 5.48 -9.32 11.02
N LEU A 271 5.20 -8.32 10.18
CA LEU A 271 6.12 -7.23 9.84
C LEU A 271 5.44 -5.88 10.05
N GLY A 272 6.16 -4.89 10.57
CA GLY A 272 5.72 -3.51 10.75
C GLY A 272 6.67 -2.51 10.09
N PHE A 273 6.15 -1.43 9.53
CA PHE A 273 6.96 -0.39 8.88
C PHE A 273 6.47 1.00 9.29
N HIS A 274 7.36 1.83 9.82
CA HIS A 274 7.05 3.21 10.19
C HIS A 274 8.17 4.21 9.91
N GLY A 275 7.87 5.49 10.15
CA GLY A 275 8.72 6.65 9.92
C GLY A 275 8.86 7.55 11.13
N HIS A 276 8.74 8.86 10.92
CA HIS A 276 8.56 9.93 11.91
C HIS A 276 9.82 10.33 12.69
N GLN A 277 10.62 9.37 13.18
CA GLN A 277 11.78 9.69 14.03
C GLN A 277 13.00 10.17 13.25
N HIS A 278 13.01 10.01 11.92
CA HIS A 278 14.18 10.24 11.07
C HIS A 278 15.38 9.39 11.47
N ARG A 279 15.13 8.15 11.91
CA ARG A 279 16.16 7.19 12.30
C ARG A 279 15.78 5.81 11.82
N SER A 280 16.75 5.07 11.31
CA SER A 280 16.55 3.65 11.04
C SER A 280 16.72 2.87 12.34
N THR A 281 15.65 2.25 12.79
CA THR A 281 15.64 1.40 13.99
C THR A 281 14.91 0.09 13.71
N PHE A 282 15.14 -0.89 14.57
CA PHE A 282 14.61 -2.23 14.48
C PHE A 282 14.13 -2.68 15.85
N VAL A 283 12.92 -3.23 15.94
CA VAL A 283 12.40 -3.79 17.19
C VAL A 283 11.58 -5.05 16.93
N ASP A 284 11.74 -6.04 17.79
CA ASP A 284 10.87 -7.19 17.88
C ASP A 284 9.90 -6.99 19.05
N GLU A 285 8.61 -6.86 18.75
CA GLU A 285 7.55 -6.80 19.75
C GLU A 285 6.82 -8.14 19.83
N PHE A 286 6.82 -8.75 21.01
CA PHE A 286 6.22 -10.06 21.25
C PHE A 286 4.80 -9.92 21.77
N SER A 287 3.96 -10.92 21.45
CA SER A 287 2.68 -11.08 22.10
C SER A 287 2.89 -11.30 23.59
N ARG A 288 2.28 -10.44 24.41
CA ARG A 288 2.30 -10.55 25.87
C ARG A 288 1.24 -11.52 26.38
N VAL A 289 0.31 -11.91 25.52
CA VAL A 289 -0.86 -12.74 25.84
C VAL A 289 -0.93 -13.93 24.87
N GLY A 290 -1.31 -15.10 25.39
CA GLY A 290 -1.52 -16.32 24.59
C GLY A 290 -0.37 -17.32 24.66
N GLN A 291 -0.62 -18.53 24.14
CA GLN A 291 0.36 -19.64 24.12
C GLN A 291 1.24 -19.63 22.87
N LEU A 292 0.82 -18.90 21.83
CA LEU A 292 1.55 -18.77 20.58
C LEU A 292 2.57 -17.64 20.77
N ASN A 293 3.85 -17.98 20.85
CA ASN A 293 4.98 -17.04 20.96
C ASN A 293 5.17 -16.23 19.65
N ARG A 294 4.12 -15.48 19.26
CA ARG A 294 4.09 -14.63 18.07
C ARG A 294 4.78 -13.30 18.36
N LYS A 295 5.34 -12.72 17.31
CA LYS A 295 5.92 -11.38 17.32
C LYS A 295 5.64 -10.64 16.02
N ILE A 296 5.73 -9.33 16.08
CA ILE A 296 5.89 -8.44 14.94
C ILE A 296 7.31 -7.89 14.94
N THR A 297 7.97 -7.93 13.79
CA THR A 297 9.26 -7.28 13.57
C THR A 297 9.02 -5.94 12.89
N VAL A 298 9.38 -4.86 13.55
CA VAL A 298 9.08 -3.49 13.12
C VAL A 298 10.34 -2.75 12.69
N PHE A 299 10.28 -2.09 11.53
CA PHE A 299 11.35 -1.30 10.95
C PHE A 299 10.95 0.18 10.91
N SER A 300 11.81 1.03 11.46
CA SER A 300 11.73 2.48 11.24
C SER A 300 12.60 2.86 10.04
N ALA A 301 12.14 3.75 9.18
CA ALA A 301 12.96 4.40 8.17
C ALA A 301 13.58 5.70 8.70
N SER A 302 14.80 5.99 8.21
CA SER A 302 15.32 7.36 8.28
C SER A 302 14.54 8.26 7.31
N THR A 303 14.85 9.55 7.34
CA THR A 303 14.28 10.51 6.39
C THR A 303 15.01 10.50 5.07
N LEU A 304 14.25 10.55 3.97
CA LEU A 304 14.84 10.62 2.63
C LEU A 304 15.29 12.04 2.28
N CYS A 305 14.57 13.07 2.73
CA CYS A 305 14.69 14.43 2.20
C CYS A 305 14.88 15.54 3.25
N ALA A 306 14.81 15.25 4.55
CA ALA A 306 14.87 16.28 5.57
C ALA A 306 16.16 17.12 5.50
N GLY A 307 16.03 18.39 5.87
CA GLY A 307 17.15 19.34 5.91
C GLY A 307 18.05 19.18 7.14
N PRO A 308 19.22 19.84 7.17
CA PRO A 308 20.13 19.77 8.32
C PRO A 308 19.50 20.12 9.67
N THR A 309 18.48 20.99 9.69
CA THR A 309 17.77 21.41 10.91
C THR A 309 16.70 20.42 11.38
N GLN A 310 16.36 19.43 10.55
CA GLN A 310 15.35 18.41 10.80
C GLN A 310 15.94 17.01 10.96
N LEU A 311 17.24 16.84 10.69
CA LEU A 311 17.94 15.60 10.96
C LEU A 311 18.11 15.39 12.45
N THR A 312 17.97 14.14 12.88
CA THR A 312 18.48 13.74 14.18
C THR A 312 20.01 13.96 14.22
N PRO A 313 20.57 14.50 15.33
CA PRO A 313 22.01 14.58 15.48
C PRO A 313 22.70 13.22 15.27
N GLY A 314 23.63 13.17 14.31
CA GLY A 314 24.40 11.97 13.97
C GLY A 314 23.72 11.02 12.98
N GLU A 315 22.47 11.28 12.59
CA GLU A 315 21.72 10.45 11.65
C GLU A 315 21.61 11.16 10.29
N PRO A 316 22.31 10.69 9.25
CA PRO A 316 22.16 11.22 7.90
C PRO A 316 20.81 10.79 7.30
N ARG A 317 20.45 11.43 6.17
CA ARG A 317 19.37 10.94 5.31
C ARG A 317 19.59 9.48 4.97
N GLY A 318 18.51 8.73 4.80
CA GLY A 318 18.60 7.32 4.47
C GLY A 318 17.27 6.65 4.19
N TYR A 319 17.35 5.38 3.87
CA TYR A 319 16.24 4.50 3.63
C TYR A 319 16.63 3.05 3.91
N ASN A 320 15.68 2.13 3.91
CA ASN A 320 15.96 0.72 4.15
C ASN A 320 15.63 -0.17 2.93
N LEU A 321 16.31 -1.30 2.84
CA LEU A 321 15.96 -2.42 1.97
C LEU A 321 15.74 -3.65 2.83
N ILE A 322 14.52 -4.21 2.79
CA ILE A 322 14.13 -5.37 3.60
C ILE A 322 14.00 -6.58 2.69
N GLU A 323 14.93 -7.51 2.80
CA GLU A 323 14.88 -8.80 2.13
C GLU A 323 14.03 -9.79 2.92
N ILE A 324 13.20 -10.55 2.22
CA ILE A 324 12.31 -11.55 2.78
C ILE A 324 12.57 -12.88 2.08
N ASP A 325 12.91 -13.90 2.87
CA ASP A 325 12.86 -15.30 2.49
C ASP A 325 11.59 -15.93 3.09
N ALA A 326 10.53 -15.94 2.30
CA ALA A 326 9.24 -16.48 2.71
C ALA A 326 9.23 -18.02 2.81
N ALA A 327 10.23 -18.73 2.26
CA ALA A 327 10.30 -20.18 2.37
C ALA A 327 10.86 -20.60 3.74
N ASN A 328 11.84 -19.85 4.25
CA ASN A 328 12.50 -20.14 5.52
C ASN A 328 12.03 -19.23 6.68
N TRP A 329 11.12 -18.29 6.41
CA TRP A 329 10.64 -17.29 7.38
C TRP A 329 11.78 -16.50 8.02
N LYS A 330 12.69 -16.01 7.18
CA LYS A 330 13.84 -15.19 7.56
C LYS A 330 13.89 -13.92 6.72
N GLY A 331 14.60 -12.91 7.20
CA GLY A 331 14.85 -11.72 6.42
C GLY A 331 16.13 -11.02 6.81
N ARG A 332 16.50 -10.03 5.99
CA ARG A 332 17.65 -9.15 6.22
C ARG A 332 17.22 -7.71 6.02
N ALA A 333 17.49 -6.87 7.01
CA ALA A 333 17.24 -5.44 6.93
C ALA A 333 18.55 -4.74 6.65
N HIS A 334 18.63 -4.03 5.53
CA HIS A 334 19.80 -3.25 5.12
C HIS A 334 19.47 -1.77 5.28
N GLN A 335 20.34 -1.03 5.96
CA GLN A 335 20.25 0.42 6.03
C GLN A 335 21.09 1.03 4.90
N ARG A 336 20.51 1.99 4.17
CA ARG A 336 21.22 2.84 3.21
C ARG A 336 21.23 4.26 3.74
N ARG A 337 22.40 4.90 3.77
CA ARG A 337 22.58 6.27 4.27
C ARG A 337 23.32 7.13 3.28
N MET A 338 23.06 8.42 3.32
CA MET A 338 23.83 9.40 2.58
C MET A 338 25.26 9.45 3.12
N VAL A 339 26.26 9.32 2.24
CA VAL A 339 27.69 9.24 2.60
C VAL A 339 28.50 10.46 2.14
N ASN A 340 27.89 11.39 1.41
CA ASN A 340 28.48 12.67 1.02
C ASN A 340 27.85 13.83 1.80
N ALA A 341 28.36 15.05 1.60
CA ALA A 341 27.87 16.26 2.24
C ALA A 341 26.93 17.11 1.36
N ASP A 342 26.69 16.71 0.10
CA ASP A 342 25.88 17.48 -0.85
C ASP A 342 24.42 16.99 -0.85
N PHE A 343 23.56 17.73 -0.16
CA PHE A 343 22.14 17.43 0.04
C PHE A 343 21.32 17.54 -1.26
N THR A 344 21.85 18.15 -2.32
CA THR A 344 21.18 18.26 -3.63
C THR A 344 21.48 17.07 -4.53
N LEU A 345 22.64 16.42 -4.33
CA LEU A 345 23.12 15.26 -5.10
C LEU A 345 23.54 14.14 -4.14
N PRO A 346 22.60 13.48 -3.44
CA PRO A 346 22.95 12.47 -2.47
C PRO A 346 23.65 11.28 -3.13
N ILE A 347 24.62 10.73 -2.40
CA ILE A 347 25.26 9.46 -2.70
C ILE A 347 24.94 8.54 -1.53
N TRP A 348 24.22 7.46 -1.80
CA TRP A 348 23.86 6.47 -0.80
C TRP A 348 24.99 5.45 -0.63
N GLY A 349 25.08 4.84 0.53
CA GLY A 349 26.00 3.75 0.82
C GLY A 349 25.57 2.96 2.04
N PRO A 350 26.31 1.91 2.41
CA PRO A 350 25.97 1.07 3.56
C PRO A 350 25.84 1.87 4.86
N GLY A 351 24.73 1.66 5.55
CA GLY A 351 24.45 2.12 6.90
C GLY A 351 25.26 1.38 7.96
N ASN A 352 24.92 1.59 9.22
CA ASN A 352 25.47 0.85 10.34
C ASN A 352 24.43 0.71 11.44
N PHE A 353 24.02 -0.53 11.72
CA PHE A 353 23.28 -0.87 12.92
C PHE A 353 24.26 -1.00 14.08
N VAL A 354 24.22 -0.02 15.00
CA VAL A 354 25.16 0.10 16.13
C VAL A 354 25.19 -1.17 16.98
N GLU A 355 24.04 -1.83 17.15
CA GLU A 355 23.86 -3.02 17.99
C GLU A 355 24.62 -4.24 17.44
N VAL A 356 24.77 -4.35 16.12
CA VAL A 356 25.41 -5.50 15.45
C VAL A 356 26.72 -5.15 14.75
N GLY A 357 27.06 -3.86 14.63
CA GLY A 357 28.27 -3.37 13.97
C GLY A 357 28.33 -3.71 12.47
N LYS A 358 27.17 -3.95 11.84
CA LYS A 358 27.04 -4.37 10.43
C LYS A 358 26.10 -3.42 9.69
N SER A 359 26.21 -3.40 8.36
CA SER A 359 25.29 -2.67 7.48
C SER A 359 23.93 -3.35 7.32
N PHE A 360 23.77 -4.55 7.86
CA PHE A 360 22.52 -5.29 7.84
C PHE A 360 22.28 -6.05 9.15
N LEU A 361 21.01 -6.33 9.41
CA LEU A 361 20.54 -7.15 10.53
C LEU A 361 19.71 -8.32 9.99
N GLU A 362 19.93 -9.51 10.55
CA GLU A 362 19.13 -10.69 10.22
C GLU A 362 18.00 -10.87 11.23
N PHE A 363 16.82 -11.25 10.77
CA PHE A 363 15.66 -11.46 11.63
C PHE A 363 14.84 -12.69 11.21
N SER A 364 14.11 -13.25 12.17
CA SER A 364 13.10 -14.28 11.93
C SER A 364 11.72 -13.66 11.75
N ILE A 365 10.92 -14.25 10.87
CA ILE A 365 9.55 -13.83 10.56
C ILE A 365 8.59 -14.81 11.21
N CYS A 366 7.53 -14.32 11.86
CA CYS A 366 6.46 -15.20 12.30
C CYS A 366 5.64 -15.69 11.09
N PRO A 367 5.47 -17.01 10.88
CA PRO A 367 4.63 -17.50 9.81
C PRO A 367 3.15 -17.12 10.02
N PRO A 368 2.35 -17.12 8.94
CA PRO A 368 0.91 -16.93 9.03
C PRO A 368 0.26 -17.95 9.98
N PRO A 369 -0.76 -17.55 10.76
CA PRO A 369 -1.39 -18.44 11.74
C PRO A 369 -2.17 -19.60 11.11
N THR A 370 -2.57 -19.46 9.85
CA THR A 370 -3.38 -20.43 9.11
C THR A 370 -2.69 -20.83 7.81
N VAL A 371 -2.88 -22.07 7.37
CA VAL A 371 -2.44 -22.53 6.05
C VAL A 371 -3.39 -22.02 4.97
N ARG A 372 -2.86 -21.73 3.77
CA ARG A 372 -3.68 -21.30 2.63
C ARG A 372 -4.57 -22.46 2.15
N PRO A 373 -5.91 -22.33 2.12
CA PRO A 373 -6.79 -23.43 1.71
C PRO A 373 -6.58 -23.81 0.24
N PRO A 374 -6.63 -25.12 -0.12
CA PRO A 374 -6.60 -25.55 -1.51
C PRO A 374 -7.75 -24.95 -2.33
N GLY A 375 -7.47 -24.52 -3.57
CA GLY A 375 -8.47 -23.99 -4.49
C GLY A 375 -8.96 -22.56 -4.19
N ILE A 376 -8.45 -21.90 -3.14
CA ILE A 376 -8.89 -20.54 -2.78
C ILE A 376 -8.61 -19.52 -3.89
N GLU A 377 -7.48 -19.63 -4.61
CA GLU A 377 -7.15 -18.72 -5.71
C GLU A 377 -8.17 -18.82 -6.85
N SER A 378 -8.67 -20.02 -7.16
CA SER A 378 -9.72 -20.20 -8.17
C SER A 378 -11.01 -19.50 -7.76
N ARG A 379 -11.42 -19.69 -6.51
CA ARG A 379 -12.61 -19.05 -5.97
C ARG A 379 -12.49 -17.52 -5.99
N LEU A 380 -11.36 -16.98 -5.54
CA LEU A 380 -11.13 -15.53 -5.55
C LEU A 380 -11.06 -14.94 -6.96
N SER A 381 -10.44 -15.65 -7.92
CA SER A 381 -10.43 -15.23 -9.33
C SER A 381 -11.83 -15.23 -9.93
N VAL A 382 -12.66 -16.23 -9.61
CA VAL A 382 -14.06 -16.30 -10.01
C VAL A 382 -14.87 -15.15 -9.42
N GLU A 383 -14.83 -14.94 -8.10
CA GLU A 383 -15.54 -13.86 -7.41
C GLU A 383 -15.17 -12.48 -7.98
N LYS A 384 -13.86 -12.26 -8.25
CA LYS A 384 -13.37 -11.02 -8.84
C LYS A 384 -13.86 -10.82 -10.27
N ALA A 385 -13.88 -11.90 -11.06
CA ALA A 385 -14.37 -11.84 -12.43
C ALA A 385 -15.88 -11.55 -12.49
N GLU A 386 -16.69 -12.15 -11.60
CA GLU A 386 -18.12 -11.82 -11.49
C GLU A 386 -18.36 -10.33 -11.27
N LEU A 387 -17.56 -9.70 -10.40
CA LEU A 387 -17.64 -8.26 -10.18
C LEU A 387 -17.33 -7.47 -11.46
N PHE A 388 -16.27 -7.82 -12.19
CA PHE A 388 -15.95 -7.16 -13.46
C PHE A 388 -17.05 -7.35 -14.50
N LEU A 389 -17.64 -8.54 -14.61
CA LEU A 389 -18.78 -8.78 -15.49
C LEU A 389 -19.99 -7.92 -15.12
N SER A 390 -20.30 -7.78 -13.83
CA SER A 390 -21.39 -6.91 -13.36
C SER A 390 -21.19 -5.43 -13.73
N GLN A 391 -19.93 -5.02 -13.87
CA GLN A 391 -19.52 -3.68 -14.26
C GLN A 391 -19.29 -3.54 -15.78
N LYS A 392 -19.56 -4.59 -16.57
CA LYS A 392 -19.30 -4.67 -18.02
C LYS A 392 -17.83 -4.48 -18.41
N ARG A 393 -16.92 -4.86 -17.53
CA ARG A 393 -15.46 -4.81 -17.70
C ARG A 393 -14.95 -6.15 -18.21
N TRP A 394 -15.24 -6.44 -19.47
CA TRP A 394 -15.07 -7.77 -20.06
C TRP A 394 -13.59 -8.19 -20.16
N ASP A 395 -12.72 -7.29 -20.60
CA ASP A 395 -11.30 -7.58 -20.81
C ASP A 395 -10.59 -7.88 -19.48
N GLU A 396 -10.93 -7.16 -18.41
CA GLU A 396 -10.40 -7.42 -17.07
C GLU A 396 -10.91 -8.74 -16.48
N ALA A 397 -12.16 -9.12 -16.79
CA ALA A 397 -12.70 -10.43 -16.41
C ALA A 397 -11.94 -11.56 -17.12
N ILE A 398 -11.70 -11.43 -18.44
CA ILE A 398 -10.92 -12.40 -19.22
C ILE A 398 -9.51 -12.51 -18.63
N LEU A 399 -8.83 -11.38 -18.42
CA LEU A 399 -7.47 -11.35 -17.88
C LEU A 399 -7.38 -12.03 -16.50
N THR A 400 -8.39 -11.84 -15.66
CA THR A 400 -8.45 -12.46 -14.32
C THR A 400 -8.61 -13.97 -14.40
N LEU A 401 -9.53 -14.45 -15.24
CA LEU A 401 -9.87 -15.86 -15.36
C LEU A 401 -8.83 -16.68 -16.14
N ARG A 402 -7.92 -16.04 -16.90
CA ARG A 402 -6.76 -16.71 -17.52
C ARG A 402 -5.90 -17.50 -16.53
N SER A 403 -5.92 -17.12 -15.24
CA SER A 403 -5.19 -17.84 -14.18
C SER A 403 -5.81 -19.19 -13.81
N VAL A 404 -7.08 -19.42 -14.14
CA VAL A 404 -7.85 -20.62 -13.77
C VAL A 404 -8.75 -21.13 -14.92
N PRO A 405 -8.19 -21.40 -16.11
CA PRO A 405 -8.96 -21.67 -17.33
C PRO A 405 -9.71 -23.01 -17.31
N ASN A 406 -9.38 -23.89 -16.35
CA ASN A 406 -9.96 -25.23 -16.23
C ASN A 406 -11.04 -25.33 -15.15
N ASP A 407 -11.27 -24.27 -14.36
CA ASP A 407 -12.36 -24.25 -13.39
C ASP A 407 -13.70 -24.16 -14.13
N SER A 408 -14.62 -25.08 -13.82
CA SER A 408 -15.90 -25.20 -14.55
C SER A 408 -16.74 -23.92 -14.51
N PHE A 409 -16.68 -23.16 -13.41
CA PHE A 409 -17.42 -21.93 -13.27
C PHE A 409 -16.67 -20.77 -13.95
N ALA A 410 -15.34 -20.74 -13.82
CA ALA A 410 -14.49 -19.79 -14.56
C ALA A 410 -14.71 -19.87 -16.07
N ARG A 411 -14.90 -21.07 -16.64
CA ARG A 411 -15.17 -21.25 -18.07
C ARG A 411 -16.50 -20.65 -18.51
N VAL A 412 -17.55 -20.77 -17.69
CA VAL A 412 -18.86 -20.14 -17.96
C VAL A 412 -18.70 -18.62 -18.03
N LEU A 413 -18.00 -18.04 -17.07
CA LEU A 413 -17.73 -16.60 -17.03
C LEU A 413 -16.82 -16.14 -18.19
N LEU A 414 -15.80 -16.93 -18.54
CA LEU A 414 -14.94 -16.67 -19.71
C LEU A 414 -15.74 -16.64 -21.01
N ALA A 415 -16.62 -17.63 -21.22
CA ALA A 415 -17.48 -17.68 -22.40
C ALA A 415 -18.39 -16.45 -22.48
N GLN A 416 -18.96 -16.01 -21.35
CA GLN A 416 -19.75 -14.77 -21.31
C GLN A 416 -18.90 -13.53 -21.61
N ALA A 417 -17.70 -13.41 -21.02
CA ALA A 417 -16.84 -12.25 -21.20
C ALA A 417 -16.37 -12.13 -22.67
N ILE A 418 -15.87 -13.23 -23.24
CA ILE A 418 -15.33 -13.31 -24.61
C ILE A 418 -16.42 -13.02 -25.65
N GLU A 419 -17.63 -13.52 -25.44
CA GLU A 419 -18.78 -13.24 -26.32
C GLU A 419 -19.13 -11.75 -26.32
N ASN A 420 -19.02 -11.05 -25.18
CA ASN A 420 -19.34 -9.63 -25.09
C ASN A 420 -18.18 -8.72 -25.53
N SER A 421 -16.92 -9.16 -25.43
CA SER A 421 -15.76 -8.41 -25.92
C SER A 421 -15.42 -8.68 -27.40
N ASN A 422 -15.96 -9.75 -27.99
CA ASN A 422 -15.57 -10.27 -29.31
C ASN A 422 -14.05 -10.55 -29.42
N ASP A 423 -13.41 -11.00 -28.33
CA ASP A 423 -11.98 -11.37 -28.35
C ASP A 423 -11.79 -12.79 -28.92
N SER A 424 -11.75 -12.88 -30.25
CA SER A 424 -11.54 -14.13 -30.98
C SER A 424 -10.21 -14.82 -30.65
N LYS A 425 -9.18 -14.06 -30.22
CA LYS A 425 -7.92 -14.68 -29.79
C LYS A 425 -8.09 -15.37 -28.44
N ALA A 426 -8.73 -14.71 -27.46
CA ALA A 426 -9.02 -15.32 -26.17
C ALA A 426 -9.95 -16.54 -26.27
N ALA A 427 -10.91 -16.54 -27.21
CA ALA A 427 -11.75 -17.70 -27.49
C ALA A 427 -10.90 -18.93 -27.82
N LEU A 428 -9.94 -18.80 -28.73
CA LEU A 428 -9.05 -19.88 -29.15
C LEU A 428 -8.06 -20.28 -28.05
N ASP A 429 -7.52 -19.30 -27.32
CA ASP A 429 -6.49 -19.55 -26.31
C ASP A 429 -7.07 -20.20 -25.03
N LEU A 430 -8.30 -19.87 -24.62
CA LEU A 430 -8.81 -20.19 -23.29
C LEU A 430 -9.99 -21.16 -23.27
N LEU A 431 -10.80 -21.20 -24.34
CA LEU A 431 -11.95 -22.09 -24.44
C LEU A 431 -11.66 -23.33 -25.29
N TRP A 432 -10.44 -23.49 -25.80
CA TRP A 432 -10.04 -24.69 -26.54
C TRP A 432 -9.48 -25.79 -25.63
N PRO A 433 -9.91 -27.06 -25.78
CA PRO A 433 -11.06 -27.50 -26.57
C PRO A 433 -12.38 -27.08 -25.89
N PRO A 434 -13.45 -26.81 -26.66
CA PRO A 434 -14.75 -26.48 -26.10
C PRO A 434 -15.37 -27.68 -25.38
N LEU A 435 -15.94 -27.43 -24.20
CA LEU A 435 -16.60 -28.42 -23.35
C LEU A 435 -18.12 -28.27 -23.35
N THR A 436 -18.64 -27.14 -23.81
CA THR A 436 -20.08 -26.85 -23.88
C THR A 436 -20.48 -26.39 -25.28
N ALA A 437 -21.78 -26.48 -25.60
CA ALA A 437 -22.30 -26.00 -26.88
C ALA A 437 -22.05 -24.49 -27.07
N LYS A 438 -22.19 -23.70 -26.00
CA LYS A 438 -21.89 -22.26 -26.01
C LYS A 438 -20.42 -21.99 -26.36
N GLU A 439 -19.49 -22.67 -25.71
CA GLU A 439 -18.07 -22.54 -26.01
C GLU A 439 -17.75 -22.96 -27.45
N ALA A 440 -18.36 -24.04 -27.93
CA ALA A 440 -18.18 -24.50 -29.31
C ALA A 440 -18.62 -23.46 -30.34
N ILE A 441 -19.71 -22.73 -30.09
CA ILE A 441 -20.17 -21.66 -30.96
C ILE A 441 -19.17 -20.49 -30.96
N ILE A 442 -18.71 -20.07 -29.78
CA ILE A 442 -17.74 -18.96 -29.62
C ILE A 442 -16.41 -19.30 -30.31
N VAL A 443 -15.83 -20.46 -29.99
CA VAL A 443 -14.58 -20.96 -30.58
C VAL A 443 -14.75 -21.12 -32.10
N GLY A 444 -15.85 -21.70 -32.54
CA GLY A 444 -16.12 -21.89 -33.97
C GLY A 444 -16.26 -20.56 -34.73
N GLY A 445 -16.88 -19.56 -34.13
CA GLY A 445 -16.93 -18.18 -34.64
C GLY A 445 -15.53 -17.59 -34.82
N ALA A 446 -14.69 -17.68 -33.78
CA ALA A 446 -13.31 -17.19 -33.82
C ALA A 446 -12.46 -17.88 -34.91
N ILE A 447 -12.66 -19.19 -35.13
CA ILE A 447 -11.98 -19.92 -36.23
C ILE A 447 -12.41 -19.38 -37.59
N LEU A 448 -13.72 -19.19 -37.80
CA LEU A 448 -14.26 -18.64 -39.05
C LEU A 448 -13.68 -17.25 -39.33
N GLU A 449 -13.50 -16.43 -38.32
CA GLU A 449 -12.88 -15.11 -38.46
C GLU A 449 -11.39 -15.19 -38.78
N SER A 450 -10.65 -16.07 -38.10
CA SER A 450 -9.20 -16.22 -38.31
C SER A 450 -8.83 -16.77 -39.69
N GLY A 451 -9.73 -17.54 -40.32
CA GLY A 451 -9.46 -18.21 -41.61
C GLY A 451 -8.39 -19.31 -41.55
N ASN A 452 -7.98 -19.75 -40.35
CA ASN A 452 -6.94 -20.76 -40.20
C ASN A 452 -7.49 -22.18 -40.51
N HIS A 453 -7.10 -22.73 -41.66
CA HIS A 453 -7.56 -24.05 -42.13
C HIS A 453 -7.12 -25.22 -41.23
N GLU A 454 -5.98 -25.12 -40.55
CA GLU A 454 -5.50 -26.16 -39.63
C GLU A 454 -6.39 -26.22 -38.37
N LEU A 455 -6.68 -25.07 -37.77
CA LEU A 455 -7.58 -24.98 -36.61
C LEU A 455 -9.01 -25.44 -36.96
N ALA A 456 -9.50 -25.08 -38.15
CA ALA A 456 -10.78 -25.56 -38.67
C ALA A 456 -10.85 -27.09 -38.78
N GLY A 457 -9.76 -27.71 -39.26
CA GLY A 457 -9.62 -29.16 -39.33
C GLY A 457 -9.59 -29.81 -37.94
N ALA A 458 -8.77 -29.27 -37.03
CA ALA A 458 -8.68 -29.76 -35.66
C ALA A 458 -10.03 -29.68 -34.93
N PHE A 459 -10.76 -28.56 -35.08
CA PHE A 459 -12.04 -28.32 -34.39
C PHE A 459 -13.11 -29.30 -34.82
N SER A 460 -13.22 -29.53 -36.13
CA SER A 460 -14.21 -30.44 -36.71
C SER A 460 -13.98 -31.91 -36.31
N ASN A 461 -12.74 -32.25 -35.95
CA ASN A 461 -12.34 -33.59 -35.54
C ASN A 461 -12.43 -33.81 -34.01
N LEU A 462 -12.69 -32.76 -33.22
CA LEU A 462 -12.85 -32.92 -31.77
C LEU A 462 -14.04 -33.85 -31.49
N PRO A 463 -13.90 -34.88 -30.63
CA PRO A 463 -14.98 -35.83 -30.35
C PRO A 463 -16.28 -35.17 -29.88
N PHE A 464 -16.16 -34.10 -29.08
CA PHE A 464 -17.31 -33.32 -28.61
C PHE A 464 -18.05 -32.65 -29.77
N ILE A 465 -17.34 -32.09 -30.76
CA ILE A 465 -17.92 -31.39 -31.91
C ILE A 465 -18.46 -32.37 -32.95
N ALA A 466 -17.74 -33.47 -33.19
CA ALA A 466 -18.08 -34.45 -34.21
C ALA A 466 -19.40 -35.17 -33.90
N ASN A 467 -19.69 -35.39 -32.61
CA ASN A 467 -20.83 -36.15 -32.12
C ASN A 467 -21.92 -35.27 -31.48
N ASN A 468 -21.79 -33.94 -31.49
CA ASN A 468 -22.79 -33.06 -30.88
C ASN A 468 -24.08 -33.00 -31.71
N GLU A 469 -25.24 -33.17 -31.06
CA GLU A 469 -26.55 -33.08 -31.70
C GLU A 469 -27.16 -31.67 -31.65
N ASP A 470 -26.58 -30.74 -30.89
CA ASP A 470 -27.06 -29.36 -30.78
C ASP A 470 -27.09 -28.68 -32.17
N PRO A 471 -28.25 -28.14 -32.60
CA PRO A 471 -28.38 -27.54 -33.93
C PRO A 471 -27.38 -26.40 -34.21
N SER A 472 -27.06 -25.59 -33.20
CA SER A 472 -26.12 -24.47 -33.33
C SER A 472 -24.68 -24.96 -33.49
N VAL A 473 -24.30 -26.04 -32.80
CA VAL A 473 -22.97 -26.66 -32.96
C VAL A 473 -22.85 -27.36 -34.33
N ARG A 474 -23.91 -28.01 -34.80
CA ARG A 474 -23.93 -28.61 -36.15
C ARG A 474 -23.80 -27.55 -37.25
N GLU A 475 -24.48 -26.42 -37.08
CA GLU A 475 -24.42 -25.31 -38.03
C GLU A 475 -23.02 -24.66 -38.06
N ILE A 476 -22.40 -24.38 -36.90
CA ILE A 476 -21.05 -23.80 -36.88
C ILE A 476 -20.02 -24.76 -37.52
N ARG A 477 -20.13 -26.07 -37.25
CA ARG A 477 -19.30 -27.11 -37.90
C ARG A 477 -19.49 -27.14 -39.41
N ARG A 478 -20.75 -27.06 -39.90
CA ARG A 478 -21.05 -27.00 -41.33
C ARG A 478 -20.37 -25.80 -41.99
N ARG A 479 -20.52 -24.60 -41.40
CA ARG A 479 -19.92 -23.35 -41.90
C ARG A 479 -18.39 -23.44 -41.95
N ILE A 480 -17.75 -24.00 -40.92
CA ILE A 480 -16.29 -24.21 -40.88
C ILE A 480 -15.85 -25.19 -41.98
N THR A 481 -16.60 -26.27 -42.17
CA THR A 481 -16.28 -27.29 -43.19
C THR A 481 -16.41 -26.72 -44.62
N GLU A 482 -17.48 -25.97 -44.89
CA GLU A 482 -17.70 -25.34 -46.20
C GLU A 482 -16.63 -24.30 -46.54
N ARG A 483 -16.22 -23.51 -45.54
CA ARG A 483 -15.16 -22.50 -45.70
C ARG A 483 -13.76 -23.10 -45.83
N ARG A 484 -13.57 -24.37 -45.47
CA ARG A 484 -12.31 -25.10 -45.68
C ARG A 484 -12.20 -25.67 -47.10
N ILE A 485 -13.33 -25.92 -47.77
CA ILE A 485 -13.39 -26.49 -49.13
C ILE A 485 -13.27 -25.39 -50.20
N ARG A 486 -13.64 -24.16 -49.86
CA ARG A 486 -13.35 -22.95 -50.64
C ARG A 486 -11.97 -22.42 -50.31
#